data_AF-X1IRJ6-F1
#
_entry.id   AF-X1IRJ6-F1
#
_cell.length_a   1.000
_cell.length_b   1.000
_cell.length_c   1.000
_cell.angle_alpha   90.00
_cell.angle_beta   90.00
_cell.angle_gamma   90.00
#
_symmetry.space_group_name_H-M   'P 1'
#
loop_
_entity.id
_entity.type
_entity.pdbx_description
1 polymer ?
#
loop_
_entity_poly.entity_id
_entity_poly.type
_entity_poly.pdbx_seq_one_letter_code
_entity_poly.pdbx_strand_id
1 'polypeptide(L)'
;MTAIMDFLDVINAFVWGPPMMIMLVGTGIFLTLRTGGLQFTKIGYGWKLLLKGFLKKDLDQRGEGEITPFQSLTSVLAATIGNGNIAGVATAVAAGGPGALVWMWLTALVG
;
A
#
# COMPACT_ATOMS: atom_id res chain seq x y z
N MET A 1 16.01 31.05 -16.74
CA MET A 1 15.03 30.59 -15.72
C MET A 1 14.10 29.53 -16.30
N THR A 2 13.59 29.71 -17.53
CA THR A 2 12.77 28.72 -18.26
C THR A 2 13.49 27.39 -18.53
N ALA A 3 14.72 27.41 -19.07
CA ALA A 3 15.46 26.19 -19.39
C ALA A 3 15.70 25.24 -18.19
N ILE A 4 15.78 25.78 -16.97
CA ILE A 4 15.90 24.95 -15.75
C ILE A 4 14.55 24.32 -15.42
N MET A 5 13.44 25.06 -15.54
CA MET A 5 12.10 24.51 -15.33
C MET A 5 11.78 23.43 -16.36
N ASP A 6 12.08 23.68 -17.64
CA ASP A 6 11.85 22.72 -18.72
C ASP A 6 12.64 21.41 -18.49
N PHE A 7 13.89 21.52 -18.00
CA PHE A 7 14.70 20.34 -17.64
C PHE A 7 14.12 19.58 -16.43
N LEU A 8 13.65 20.30 -15.41
CA LEU A 8 13.01 19.69 -14.24
C LEU A 8 11.69 18.99 -14.61
N ASP A 9 10.91 19.55 -15.53
CA ASP A 9 9.66 18.96 -15.99
C ASP A 9 9.89 17.65 -16.75
N VAL A 10 10.95 17.55 -17.54
CA VAL A 10 11.34 16.29 -18.21
C VAL A 10 11.71 15.22 -17.19
N ILE A 11 12.48 15.58 -16.14
CA ILE A 11 12.81 14.64 -15.06
C ILE A 11 11.55 14.25 -14.31
N ASN A 12 10.67 15.20 -14.00
CA ASN A 12 9.42 14.95 -13.29
C ASN A 12 8.52 13.99 -14.06
N ALA A 13 8.33 14.22 -15.36
CA ALA A 13 7.55 13.35 -16.23
C ALA A 13 8.15 11.94 -16.36
N PHE A 14 9.48 11.82 -16.32
CA PHE A 14 10.13 10.51 -16.40
C PHE A 14 10.06 9.74 -15.07
N VAL A 15 10.33 10.41 -13.96
CA VAL A 15 10.38 9.81 -12.62
C VAL A 15 8.97 9.54 -12.09
N TRP A 16 8.03 10.47 -12.23
CA TRP A 16 6.68 10.34 -11.65
C TRP A 16 5.62 9.93 -12.68
N GLY A 17 5.99 9.82 -13.95
CA GLY A 17 5.07 9.42 -15.01
C GLY A 17 4.97 7.90 -15.21
N PRO A 18 4.69 7.46 -16.45
CA PRO A 18 4.44 6.06 -16.76
C PRO A 18 5.53 5.06 -16.31
N PRO A 19 6.85 5.36 -16.39
CA PRO A 19 7.88 4.40 -15.99
C PRO A 19 7.79 3.95 -14.54
N MET A 20 7.55 4.88 -13.59
CA MET A 20 7.39 4.53 -12.18
C MET A 20 6.11 3.75 -11.93
N MET A 21 5.00 4.12 -12.58
CA MET A 21 3.75 3.37 -12.44
C MET A 21 3.91 1.92 -12.92
N ILE A 22 4.56 1.72 -14.07
CA ILE A 22 4.83 0.38 -14.62
C ILE A 22 5.75 -0.41 -13.68
N MET A 23 6.79 0.21 -13.12
CA MET A 23 7.68 -0.48 -12.18
C MET A 23 6.98 -0.85 -10.86
N LEU A 24 6.15 0.04 -10.30
CA LEU A 24 5.41 -0.26 -9.07
C LEU A 24 4.41 -1.40 -9.27
N VAL A 25 3.56 -1.31 -10.29
CA VAL A 25 2.59 -2.38 -10.56
C VAL A 25 3.30 -3.65 -11.01
N GLY A 26 4.33 -3.54 -11.86
CA GLY A 26 5.10 -4.67 -12.37
C GLY A 26 5.83 -5.44 -11.27
N THR A 27 6.43 -4.74 -10.29
CA THR A 27 7.05 -5.38 -9.13
C THR A 27 6.02 -6.05 -8.23
N GLY A 28 4.86 -5.44 -8.01
CA GLY A 28 3.74 -6.06 -7.30
C GLY A 28 3.26 -7.35 -7.98
N ILE A 29 3.05 -7.33 -9.30
CA ILE A 29 2.67 -8.54 -10.07
C ILE A 29 3.77 -9.60 -9.96
N PHE A 30 5.03 -9.21 -10.14
CA PHE A 30 6.17 -10.11 -10.05
C PHE A 30 6.25 -10.80 -8.67
N LEU A 31 6.12 -10.03 -7.58
CA LEU A 31 6.13 -10.57 -6.22
C LEU A 31 4.90 -11.42 -5.93
N THR A 32 3.73 -11.03 -6.42
CA THR A 32 2.49 -11.81 -6.31
C THR A 32 2.67 -13.18 -6.96
N LEU A 33 3.22 -13.25 -8.17
CA LEU A 33 3.47 -14.51 -8.86
C LEU A 33 4.56 -15.33 -8.17
N ARG A 34 5.68 -14.69 -7.78
CA ARG A 34 6.81 -15.35 -7.12
C ARG A 34 6.44 -15.94 -5.76
N THR A 35 5.57 -15.28 -5.01
CA THR A 35 5.12 -15.74 -3.69
C THR A 35 3.90 -16.68 -3.74
N GLY A 36 3.38 -16.97 -4.94
CA GLY A 36 2.22 -17.84 -5.13
C GLY A 36 0.91 -17.21 -4.65
N GLY A 37 0.79 -15.88 -4.74
CA GLY A 37 -0.39 -15.14 -4.29
C GLY A 37 -0.55 -15.17 -2.77
N LEU A 38 0.54 -14.94 -2.04
CA LEU A 38 0.56 -15.00 -0.57
C LEU A 38 -0.52 -14.08 0.06
N GLN A 39 -0.74 -12.89 -0.51
CA GLN A 39 -1.78 -11.97 -0.06
C GLN A 39 -3.19 -12.57 -0.14
N PHE A 40 -3.48 -13.43 -1.12
CA PHE A 40 -4.78 -14.07 -1.25
C PHE A 40 -4.90 -15.33 -0.39
N THR A 41 -3.80 -16.08 -0.24
CA THR A 41 -3.83 -17.38 0.46
C THR A 41 -3.68 -17.27 1.97
N LYS A 42 -2.97 -16.26 2.48
CA LYS A 42 -2.65 -16.12 3.92
C LYS A 42 -3.45 -15.04 4.65
N ILE A 43 -4.29 -14.26 3.97
CA ILE A 43 -5.08 -13.20 4.60
C ILE A 43 -5.94 -13.71 5.77
N GLY A 44 -6.57 -14.89 5.62
CA GLY A 44 -7.37 -15.50 6.68
C GLY A 44 -6.55 -15.96 7.89
N TYR A 45 -5.29 -16.37 7.68
CA TYR A 45 -4.37 -16.69 8.78
C TYR A 45 -3.94 -15.40 9.51
N GLY A 46 -3.63 -14.34 8.76
CA GLY A 46 -3.30 -13.02 9.31
C GLY A 46 -4.40 -12.47 10.21
N TRP A 47 -5.66 -12.48 9.75
CA TRP A 47 -6.80 -12.05 10.56
C TRP A 47 -6.97 -12.85 11.85
N LYS A 48 -6.80 -14.18 11.80
CA LYS A 48 -6.84 -15.03 13.01
C LYS A 48 -5.72 -14.68 13.99
N LEU A 49 -4.53 -14.32 13.51
CA LEU A 49 -3.41 -13.93 14.35
C LEU A 49 -3.66 -12.56 15.01
N LEU A 50 -4.18 -11.60 14.25
CA LEU A 50 -4.53 -10.26 14.75
C LEU A 50 -5.63 -10.33 15.81
N LEU A 51 -6.71 -11.09 15.56
CA LEU A 51 -7.82 -11.25 16.50
C LEU A 51 -7.39 -11.97 17.78
N LYS A 52 -6.51 -12.96 17.69
CA LYS A 52 -5.92 -13.61 18.87
C LYS A 52 -5.09 -12.63 19.69
N GLY A 53 -4.29 -11.79 19.05
CA GLY A 53 -3.50 -10.74 19.73
C GLY A 53 -4.36 -9.62 20.34
N PHE A 54 -5.55 -9.36 19.80
CA PHE A 54 -6.51 -8.40 20.34
C PHE A 54 -7.30 -8.96 21.53
N LEU A 55 -7.73 -10.24 21.48
CA LEU A 55 -8.58 -10.87 22.50
C LEU A 55 -7.79 -11.44 23.69
N LYS A 56 -6.56 -11.93 23.47
CA LYS A 56 -5.70 -12.40 24.56
C LYS A 56 -4.82 -11.25 25.04
N LYS A 57 -5.35 -10.49 26.01
CA LYS A 57 -4.66 -9.35 26.64
C LYS A 57 -3.51 -9.79 27.56
N ASP A 58 -3.44 -11.07 27.92
CA ASP A 58 -2.42 -11.65 28.79
C ASP A 58 -2.14 -13.10 28.35
N LEU A 59 -0.90 -13.55 28.57
CA LEU A 59 -0.33 -14.91 28.45
C LEU A 59 0.74 -15.05 27.35
N ASP A 60 1.99 -14.78 27.76
CA ASP A 60 3.14 -15.67 27.58
C ASP A 60 3.46 -16.20 26.16
N GLN A 61 3.23 -15.38 25.13
CA GLN A 61 3.86 -15.59 23.82
C GLN A 61 4.65 -14.35 23.41
N ARG A 62 5.52 -13.88 24.30
CA ARG A 62 6.67 -13.06 23.93
C ARG A 62 7.60 -13.91 23.05
N GLY A 63 7.26 -14.05 21.77
CA GLY A 63 8.31 -14.15 20.75
C GLY A 63 9.16 -12.87 20.81
N GLU A 64 10.30 -12.85 20.13
CA GLU A 64 11.33 -11.80 20.22
C GLU A 64 10.88 -10.34 19.92
N GLY A 65 9.58 -10.08 19.69
CA GLY A 65 9.02 -8.77 19.42
C GLY A 65 8.52 -8.02 20.66
N GLU A 66 8.85 -6.73 20.75
CA GLU A 66 8.44 -5.82 21.83
C GLU A 66 6.96 -5.40 21.77
N ILE A 67 6.31 -5.55 20.61
CA ILE A 67 4.94 -5.13 20.35
C ILE A 67 4.07 -6.26 19.82
N THR A 68 2.77 -6.24 20.16
CA THR A 68 1.82 -7.23 19.67
C THR A 68 1.54 -7.07 18.16
N PRO A 69 1.14 -8.14 17.45
CA PRO A 69 0.77 -8.04 16.03
C PRO A 69 -0.33 -7.01 15.75
N PHE A 70 -1.28 -6.84 16.68
CA PHE A 70 -2.32 -5.82 16.57
C PHE A 70 -1.75 -4.40 16.68
N GLN A 71 -0.86 -4.16 17.65
CA GLN A 71 -0.19 -2.85 17.80
C GLN A 71 0.69 -2.50 16.61
N SER A 72 1.39 -3.48 16.02
CA SER A 72 2.16 -3.27 14.79
C SER A 72 1.25 -2.86 13.64
N LEU A 73 0.13 -3.56 13.44
CA LEU A 73 -0.83 -3.22 12.39
C LEU A 73 -1.43 -1.83 12.60
N THR A 74 -1.89 -1.49 13.80
CA THR A 74 -2.49 -0.17 14.04
C THR A 74 -1.49 0.97 13.87
N SER A 75 -0.21 0.76 14.22
CA SER A 75 0.86 1.72 13.97
C SER A 75 1.07 1.96 12.47
N VAL A 76 1.12 0.90 11.66
CA VAL A 76 1.26 1.02 10.19
C VAL A 76 0.02 1.66 9.56
N LEU A 77 -1.18 1.31 10.03
CA LEU A 77 -2.42 1.93 9.55
C LEU A 77 -2.48 3.42 9.89
N ALA A 78 -2.07 3.81 11.10
CA ALA A 78 -2.01 5.21 11.50
C ALA A 78 -0.98 6.00 10.67
N ALA A 79 0.12 5.36 10.26
CA ALA A 79 1.13 5.99 9.40
C ALA A 79 0.68 6.14 7.94
N THR A 80 -0.18 5.25 7.45
CA THR A 80 -0.60 5.22 6.04
C THR A 80 -1.96 5.85 5.77
N ILE A 81 -2.85 5.93 6.76
CA ILE A 81 -4.17 6.56 6.65
C ILE A 81 -4.09 8.01 7.12
N GLY A 82 -4.35 8.95 6.22
CA GLY A 82 -4.41 10.37 6.56
C GLY A 82 -5.18 11.21 5.55
N ASN A 83 -5.27 12.52 5.79
CA ASN A 83 -5.97 13.47 4.92
C ASN A 83 -5.47 13.42 3.47
N GLY A 84 -4.18 13.14 3.27
CA GLY A 84 -3.58 12.98 1.94
C GLY A 84 -4.23 11.86 1.12
N ASN A 85 -4.59 10.74 1.73
CA ASN A 85 -5.26 9.65 1.01
C ASN A 85 -6.70 10.03 0.64
N ILE A 86 -7.41 10.74 1.51
CA ILE A 86 -8.78 11.19 1.25
C ILE A 86 -8.79 12.20 0.10
N ALA A 87 -7.92 13.22 0.17
CA ALA A 87 -7.78 14.23 -0.88
C ALA A 87 -7.29 13.59 -2.19
N GLY A 88 -6.32 12.67 -2.12
CA GLY A 88 -5.78 11.96 -3.27
C GLY A 88 -6.82 11.13 -4.01
N VAL A 89 -7.66 10.38 -3.27
CA VAL A 89 -8.78 9.64 -3.86
C VAL A 89 -9.79 10.58 -4.49
N ALA A 90 -10.14 11.69 -3.83
CA ALA A 90 -11.04 12.69 -4.39
C ALA A 90 -10.50 13.29 -5.70
N THR A 91 -9.22 13.67 -5.74
CA THR A 91 -8.56 14.20 -6.93
C THR A 91 -8.49 13.16 -8.05
N ALA A 92 -8.17 11.90 -7.74
CA ALA A 92 -8.10 10.83 -8.73
C ALA A 92 -9.47 10.55 -9.36
N VAL A 93 -10.54 10.56 -8.57
CA VAL A 93 -11.91 10.38 -9.09
C VAL A 93 -12.36 11.62 -9.87
N ALA A 94 -12.03 12.82 -9.40
CA ALA A 94 -12.38 14.07 -10.09
C ALA A 94 -11.66 14.19 -11.45
N ALA A 95 -10.38 13.80 -11.53
CA ALA A 95 -9.57 13.90 -12.74
C ALA A 95 -9.73 12.69 -13.69
N GLY A 96 -9.79 11.48 -13.13
CA GLY A 96 -9.82 10.21 -13.89
C GLY A 96 -11.21 9.57 -14.01
N GLY A 97 -12.24 10.18 -13.41
CA GLY A 97 -13.59 9.64 -13.37
C GLY A 97 -13.77 8.47 -12.38
N PRO A 98 -14.99 7.89 -12.32
CA PRO A 98 -15.31 6.82 -11.36
C PRO A 98 -14.48 5.54 -11.55
N GLY A 99 -13.92 5.33 -12.76
CA GLY A 99 -13.05 4.19 -13.06
C GLY A 99 -11.75 4.16 -12.27
N ALA A 100 -11.31 5.29 -11.71
CA ALA A 100 -10.09 5.38 -10.89
C ALA A 100 -10.15 4.46 -9.66
N LEU A 101 -11.33 4.27 -9.06
CA LEU A 101 -11.51 3.40 -7.89
C LEU A 101 -11.21 1.93 -8.20
N VAL A 102 -11.60 1.46 -9.39
CA VAL A 102 -11.33 0.08 -9.83
C VAL A 102 -9.82 -0.14 -9.95
N TRP A 103 -9.10 0.83 -10.52
CA TRP A 103 -7.65 0.76 -10.63
C TRP A 103 -6.94 0.85 -9.29
N MET A 104 -7.44 1.65 -8.34
CA MET A 104 -6.91 1.69 -6.97
C MET A 104 -7.04 0.34 -6.27
N TRP A 105 -8.17 -0.35 -6.40
CA TRP A 105 -8.30 -1.70 -5.82
C TRP A 105 -7.42 -2.73 -6.52
N LEU A 106 -7.34 -2.72 -7.85
CA LEU A 106 -6.48 -3.65 -8.58
C LEU A 106 -5.01 -3.49 -8.20
N THR A 107 -4.54 -2.24 -8.09
CA THR A 107 -3.15 -1.97 -7.68
C THR A 107 -2.89 -2.34 -6.22
N ALA A 108 -3.85 -2.09 -5.31
CA ALA A 108 -3.75 -2.51 -3.90
C ALA A 108 -3.88 -4.03 -3.68
N LEU A 109 -4.45 -4.78 -4.64
CA LEU A 109 -4.49 -6.24 -4.57
C LEU A 109 -3.21 -6.90 -5.08
N VAL A 110 -2.42 -6.17 -5.86
CA VAL A 110 -1.20 -6.65 -6.52
C VAL A 110 0.05 -6.23 -5.76
N GLY A 111 0.03 -5.06 -5.12
CA GLY A 111 1.08 -4.54 -4.25
C GLY A 111 0.77 -4.74 -2.77
#